data_AF-N9TKX5-F1
#
_entry.id   AF-N9TKX5-F1
#
_cell.length_a   1.000
_cell.length_b   1.000
_cell.length_c   1.000
_cell.angle_alpha   90.00
_cell.angle_beta   90.00
_cell.angle_gamma   90.00
#
_symmetry.space_group_name_H-M   'P 1'
#
loop_
_entity.id
_entity.type
_entity.pdbx_description
1 polymer ?
#
loop_
_entity_poly.entity_id
_entity_poly.type
_entity_poly.pdbx_seq_one_letter_code
_entity_poly.pdbx_strand_id
1 'polypeptide(L)'
;MSNQNDLDDQLYILLASMKEYREAIADDKKRLEAFYNHVAGGVLDKAEKHLENANKKQINTLNNSIRELNKATNQLNWQFIALYSSAFVALVMVLFLAIFLYVPSKDEIDERRTDMAVLKKYPLQIKDYDGKTLVRIMTKKDCYSFEPNNVKEKTYDWCQIDPKKY
;
A
#
# COMPACT_ATOMS: atom_id res chain seq x y z
N MET A 1 -48.22 -99.72 14.92
CA MET A 1 -48.71 -98.33 15.11
C MET A 1 -47.70 -97.51 15.93
N SER A 2 -46.40 -97.54 15.61
CA SER A 2 -45.36 -96.80 16.36
C SER A 2 -44.78 -95.61 15.60
N ASN A 3 -44.84 -95.61 14.26
CA ASN A 3 -44.28 -94.56 13.40
C ASN A 3 -45.12 -93.28 13.35
N GLN A 4 -46.38 -93.32 13.78
CA GLN A 4 -47.30 -92.19 13.68
C GLN A 4 -47.11 -91.20 14.83
N ASN A 5 -46.83 -91.69 16.04
CA ASN A 5 -46.57 -90.85 17.22
C ASN A 5 -45.25 -90.07 17.10
N ASP A 6 -44.20 -90.68 16.55
CA ASP A 6 -42.87 -90.02 16.40
C ASP A 6 -42.91 -88.88 15.37
N LEU A 7 -43.76 -89.01 14.34
CA LEU A 7 -44.00 -87.98 13.34
C LEU A 7 -44.78 -86.78 13.91
N ASP A 8 -45.79 -87.05 14.75
CA ASP A 8 -46.57 -86.00 15.42
C ASP A 8 -45.73 -85.22 16.45
N ASP A 9 -44.84 -85.90 17.19
CA ASP A 9 -43.93 -85.24 18.13
C ASP A 9 -42.91 -84.32 17.42
N GLN A 10 -42.34 -84.76 16.29
CA GLN A 10 -41.47 -83.89 15.47
C GLN A 10 -42.23 -82.68 14.91
N LEU A 11 -43.48 -82.87 14.48
CA LEU A 11 -44.31 -81.79 13.97
C LEU A 11 -44.62 -80.76 15.07
N TYR A 12 -44.83 -81.21 16.31
CA TYR A 12 -45.09 -80.34 17.46
C TYR A 12 -43.86 -79.50 17.84
N ILE A 13 -42.67 -80.11 17.85
CA ILE A 13 -41.40 -79.41 18.12
C ILE A 13 -41.10 -78.38 17.02
N LEU A 14 -41.36 -78.72 15.76
CA LEU A 14 -41.18 -77.81 14.63
C LEU A 14 -42.15 -76.62 14.71
N LEU A 15 -43.41 -76.85 15.08
CA LEU A 15 -44.39 -75.78 15.28
C LEU A 15 -44.01 -74.84 16.43
N ALA A 16 -43.49 -75.39 17.53
CA ALA A 16 -43.02 -74.61 18.68
C ALA A 16 -41.84 -73.72 18.30
N SER A 17 -40.83 -74.26 17.61
CA SER A 17 -39.67 -73.47 17.17
C SER A 17 -40.06 -72.41 16.14
N MET A 18 -40.94 -72.71 15.18
CA MET A 18 -41.47 -71.74 14.22
C MET A 18 -42.22 -70.59 14.91
N LYS A 19 -42.95 -70.88 15.99
CA LYS A 19 -43.62 -69.85 16.79
C LYS A 19 -42.61 -68.95 17.51
N GLU A 20 -41.58 -69.54 18.09
CA GLU A 20 -40.49 -68.83 18.76
C GLU A 20 -39.72 -67.92 17.78
N TYR A 21 -39.42 -68.41 16.57
CA TYR A 21 -38.84 -67.59 15.52
C TYR A 21 -39.75 -66.43 15.11
N ARG A 22 -41.06 -66.64 15.02
CA ARG A 22 -42.01 -65.58 14.67
C ARG A 22 -42.07 -64.50 15.75
N GLU A 23 -42.00 -64.89 17.03
CA GLU A 23 -41.95 -63.96 18.16
C GLU A 23 -40.62 -63.18 18.17
N ALA A 24 -39.49 -63.84 17.93
CA ALA A 24 -38.19 -63.18 17.82
C ALA A 24 -38.15 -62.16 16.66
N ILE A 25 -38.68 -62.51 15.48
CA ILE A 25 -38.77 -61.59 14.33
C ILE A 25 -39.66 -60.37 14.65
N ALA A 26 -40.74 -60.57 15.40
CA ALA A 26 -41.62 -59.48 15.80
C ALA A 26 -40.95 -58.53 16.81
N ASP A 27 -40.16 -59.08 17.74
CA ASP A 27 -39.39 -58.28 18.70
C ASP A 27 -38.26 -57.49 18.01
N ASP A 28 -37.52 -58.13 17.10
CA ASP A 28 -36.48 -57.47 16.31
C ASP A 28 -37.04 -56.32 15.46
N LYS A 29 -38.22 -56.52 14.84
CA LYS A 29 -38.89 -55.45 14.09
C LYS A 29 -39.22 -54.26 14.99
N LYS A 30 -39.74 -54.51 16.19
CA LYS A 30 -40.08 -53.46 17.18
C LYS A 30 -38.83 -52.69 17.62
N ARG A 31 -37.72 -53.40 17.84
CA ARG A 31 -36.42 -52.80 18.19
C ARG A 31 -35.87 -51.95 17.05
N LEU A 32 -36.02 -52.41 15.80
CA LEU A 32 -35.60 -51.68 14.61
C LEU A 32 -36.41 -50.40 14.42
N GLU A 33 -37.73 -50.44 14.62
CA GLU A 33 -38.59 -49.25 14.57
C GLU A 33 -38.21 -48.24 15.66
N ALA A 34 -37.94 -48.71 16.88
CA ALA A 34 -37.47 -47.84 17.97
C ALA A 34 -36.11 -47.20 17.66
N PHE A 35 -35.18 -47.97 17.09
CA PHE A 35 -33.88 -47.47 16.65
C PHE A 35 -34.02 -46.43 15.53
N TYR A 36 -34.85 -46.70 14.52
CA TYR A 36 -35.09 -45.77 13.43
C TYR A 36 -35.68 -44.45 13.94
N ASN A 37 -36.67 -44.50 14.82
CA ASN A 37 -37.25 -43.31 15.43
C ASN A 37 -36.23 -42.54 16.27
N HIS A 38 -35.35 -43.23 16.99
CA HIS A 38 -34.30 -42.60 17.79
C HIS A 38 -33.24 -41.91 16.92
N VAL A 39 -32.82 -42.55 15.82
CA VAL A 39 -31.84 -41.98 14.89
C VAL A 39 -32.46 -40.82 14.09
N ALA A 40 -33.63 -41.04 13.49
CA ALA A 40 -34.29 -40.05 12.65
C ALA A 40 -34.68 -38.79 13.45
N GLY A 41 -35.19 -38.94 14.67
CA GLY A 41 -35.56 -37.80 15.50
C GLY A 41 -34.38 -37.25 16.31
N GLY A 42 -33.70 -38.10 17.07
CA GLY A 42 -32.73 -37.67 18.08
C GLY A 42 -31.38 -37.24 17.51
N VAL A 43 -30.85 -37.96 16.51
CA VAL A 43 -29.56 -37.60 15.89
C VAL A 43 -29.73 -36.42 14.96
N LEU A 44 -30.81 -36.38 14.18
CA LEU A 44 -31.08 -35.28 13.26
C LEU A 44 -31.35 -33.95 14.01
N ASP A 45 -32.22 -33.95 15.03
CA ASP A 45 -32.49 -32.75 15.85
C ASP A 45 -31.23 -32.24 16.56
N LYS A 46 -30.40 -33.16 17.08
CA LYS A 46 -29.13 -32.80 17.72
C LYS A 46 -28.16 -32.21 16.71
N ALA A 47 -28.06 -32.78 15.51
CA ALA A 47 -27.21 -32.25 14.44
C ALA A 47 -27.69 -30.87 13.98
N GLU A 48 -28.99 -30.70 13.75
CA GLU A 48 -29.62 -29.43 13.35
C GLU A 48 -29.36 -28.33 14.40
N LYS A 49 -29.63 -28.61 15.68
CA LYS A 49 -29.36 -27.66 16.77
C LYS A 49 -27.89 -27.33 16.93
N HIS A 50 -26.98 -28.30 16.75
CA HIS A 50 -25.55 -28.02 16.77
C HIS A 50 -25.13 -27.12 15.62
N LEU A 51 -25.66 -27.36 14.42
CA LEU A 51 -25.35 -26.56 13.24
C LEU A 51 -25.91 -25.13 13.36
N GLU A 52 -27.15 -24.98 13.83
CA GLU A 52 -27.79 -23.70 14.07
C GLU A 52 -27.01 -22.88 15.13
N ASN A 53 -26.67 -23.49 16.25
CA ASN A 53 -25.91 -22.82 17.32
C ASN A 53 -24.49 -22.47 16.87
N ALA A 54 -23.81 -23.36 16.14
CA ALA A 54 -22.49 -23.09 15.60
C ALA A 54 -22.53 -21.92 14.60
N ASN A 55 -23.50 -21.93 13.68
CA ASN A 55 -23.67 -20.88 12.69
C ASN A 55 -24.02 -19.54 13.36
N LYS A 56 -24.97 -19.53 14.31
CA LYS A 56 -25.33 -18.35 15.10
C LYS A 56 -24.14 -17.78 15.86
N LYS A 57 -23.30 -18.64 16.46
CA LYS A 57 -22.07 -18.23 17.14
C LYS A 57 -21.08 -17.59 16.16
N GLN A 58 -20.84 -18.23 15.02
CA GLN A 58 -19.94 -17.71 13.98
C GLN A 58 -20.43 -16.36 13.42
N ILE A 59 -21.71 -16.23 13.10
CA ILE A 59 -22.32 -14.99 12.63
C ILE A 59 -22.20 -13.89 13.69
N ASN A 60 -22.46 -14.20 14.97
CA ASN A 60 -22.31 -13.23 16.05
C ASN A 60 -20.86 -12.78 16.23
N THR A 61 -19.89 -13.70 16.15
CA THR A 61 -18.47 -13.35 16.18
C THR A 61 -18.11 -12.45 15.00
N LEU A 62 -18.56 -12.79 13.79
CA LEU A 62 -18.31 -11.98 12.60
C LEU A 62 -18.91 -10.57 12.72
N ASN A 63 -20.16 -10.47 13.17
CA ASN A 63 -20.82 -9.18 13.41
C ASN A 63 -20.09 -8.32 14.45
N ASN A 64 -19.60 -8.94 15.52
CA ASN A 64 -18.81 -8.23 16.53
C ASN A 64 -17.49 -7.72 15.94
N SER A 65 -16.77 -8.55 15.18
CA SER A 65 -15.54 -8.13 14.50
C SER A 65 -15.80 -7.01 13.51
N ILE A 66 -16.85 -7.09 12.68
CA ILE A 66 -17.23 -6.01 11.75
C ILE A 66 -17.55 -4.72 12.51
N ARG A 67 -18.26 -4.81 13.65
CA ARG A 67 -18.57 -3.64 14.48
C ARG A 67 -17.31 -3.01 15.07
N GLU A 68 -16.37 -3.81 15.54
CA GLU A 68 -15.08 -3.33 16.06
C GLU A 68 -14.24 -2.68 14.96
N LEU A 69 -14.17 -3.30 13.77
CA LEU A 69 -13.52 -2.72 12.59
C LEU A 69 -14.18 -1.40 12.19
N ASN A 70 -15.51 -1.33 12.12
CA ASN A 70 -16.22 -0.09 11.82
C ASN A 70 -15.99 0.98 12.88
N LYS A 71 -15.91 0.59 14.16
CA LYS A 71 -15.59 1.53 15.24
C LYS A 71 -14.15 2.05 15.12
N ALA A 72 -13.18 1.19 14.84
CA ALA A 72 -11.79 1.58 14.64
C ALA A 72 -11.62 2.46 13.37
N THR A 73 -12.27 2.09 12.27
CA THR A 73 -12.29 2.88 11.03
C THR A 73 -12.97 4.23 11.24
N ASN A 74 -14.08 4.29 11.99
CA ASN A 74 -14.74 5.55 12.30
C ASN A 74 -13.97 6.39 13.35
N GLN A 75 -13.13 5.75 14.17
CA GLN A 75 -12.17 6.40 15.07
C GLN A 75 -10.92 6.90 14.34
N LEU A 76 -10.55 6.32 13.20
CA LEU A 76 -9.70 6.99 12.21
C LEU A 76 -10.51 8.16 11.64
N ASN A 77 -10.54 9.25 12.40
CA ASN A 77 -11.31 10.42 12.08
C ASN A 77 -10.85 10.95 10.72
N TRP A 78 -11.74 10.84 9.72
CA TRP A 78 -11.51 11.33 8.37
C TRP A 78 -11.04 12.79 8.36
N GLN A 79 -11.43 13.58 9.37
CA GLN A 79 -10.96 14.94 9.55
C GLN A 79 -9.44 15.01 9.76
N PHE A 80 -8.81 14.10 10.52
CA PHE A 80 -7.36 14.07 10.67
C PHE A 80 -6.68 13.66 9.37
N ILE A 81 -7.20 12.63 8.68
CA ILE A 81 -6.65 12.20 7.38
C ILE A 81 -6.72 13.36 6.37
N ALA A 82 -7.86 14.03 6.27
CA ALA A 82 -8.05 15.18 5.39
C ALA A 82 -7.17 16.38 5.80
N LEU A 83 -7.04 16.65 7.10
CA LEU A 83 -6.22 17.75 7.62
C LEU A 83 -4.72 17.52 7.34
N TYR A 84 -4.19 16.33 7.66
CA TYR A 84 -2.78 16.00 7.45
C TYR A 84 -2.43 15.90 5.96
N SER A 85 -3.29 15.29 5.14
CA SER A 85 -3.08 15.24 3.68
C SER A 85 -3.09 16.63 3.05
N SER A 86 -4.04 17.48 3.43
CA SER A 86 -4.10 18.87 2.97
C SER A 86 -2.85 19.67 3.37
N ALA A 87 -2.44 19.58 4.64
CA ALA A 87 -1.25 20.26 5.14
C ALA A 87 0.03 19.81 4.41
N PHE A 88 0.17 18.52 4.11
CA PHE A 88 1.29 17.97 3.35
C PHE A 88 1.33 18.53 1.92
N VAL A 89 0.20 18.54 1.22
CA VAL A 89 0.13 19.09 -0.15
C VAL A 89 0.48 20.57 -0.16
N ALA A 90 -0.02 21.35 0.80
CA ALA A 90 0.31 22.77 0.92
C ALA A 90 1.83 22.98 1.13
N LEU A 91 2.46 22.23 2.03
CA LEU A 91 3.90 22.30 2.27
C LEU A 91 4.71 21.99 1.00
N VAL A 92 4.34 20.94 0.28
CA VAL A 92 5.01 20.55 -0.96
C VAL A 92 4.89 21.65 -2.02
N MET A 93 3.70 22.25 -2.19
CA MET A 93 3.49 23.35 -3.14
C MET A 93 4.34 24.58 -2.79
N VAL A 94 4.43 24.95 -1.51
CA VAL A 94 5.28 26.07 -1.06
C VAL A 94 6.76 25.78 -1.36
N LEU A 95 7.23 24.56 -1.10
CA LEU A 95 8.60 24.16 -1.41
C LEU A 95 8.88 24.22 -2.92
N PHE A 96 7.96 23.73 -3.76
CA PHE A 96 8.10 23.83 -5.21
C PHE A 96 8.18 25.30 -5.67
N LEU A 97 7.30 26.17 -5.17
CA LEU A 97 7.34 27.59 -5.51
C LEU A 97 8.64 28.26 -5.08
N ALA A 98 9.15 27.93 -3.89
CA ALA A 98 10.44 28.43 -3.42
C ALA A 98 11.59 27.99 -4.34
N ILE A 99 11.58 26.75 -4.81
CA ILE A 99 12.55 26.24 -5.79
C ILE A 99 12.41 27.00 -7.11
N PHE A 100 11.20 27.20 -7.63
CA PHE A 100 10.97 27.93 -8.88
C PHE A 100 11.38 29.40 -8.83
N LEU A 101 11.23 30.07 -7.68
CA LEU A 101 11.64 31.47 -7.52
C LEU A 101 13.15 31.63 -7.29
N TYR A 102 13.80 30.68 -6.61
CA TYR A 102 15.22 30.78 -6.26
C TYR A 102 16.14 30.15 -7.32
N VAL A 103 15.68 29.11 -8.01
CA VAL A 103 16.44 28.49 -9.10
C VAL A 103 16.14 29.28 -10.38
N PRO A 104 17.11 30.02 -10.94
CA PRO A 104 16.91 30.68 -12.22
C PRO A 104 16.51 29.64 -13.27
N SER A 105 15.58 30.03 -14.14
CA SER A 105 15.13 29.15 -15.22
C SER A 105 16.33 28.69 -16.06
N LYS A 106 16.26 27.47 -16.63
CA LYS A 106 17.38 26.96 -17.43
C LYS A 106 17.76 27.88 -18.58
N ASP A 107 16.78 28.60 -19.14
CA ASP A 107 17.00 29.53 -20.25
C ASP A 107 17.89 30.72 -19.82
N GLU A 108 17.69 31.29 -18.63
CA GLU A 108 18.57 32.34 -18.09
C GLU A 108 19.98 31.83 -17.76
N ILE A 109 20.10 30.57 -17.32
CA ILE A 109 21.40 29.95 -17.04
C ILE A 109 22.18 29.73 -18.35
N ASP A 110 21.50 29.34 -19.42
CA ASP A 110 22.12 29.07 -20.70
C ASP A 110 22.52 30.36 -21.43
N GLU A 111 21.72 31.43 -21.34
CA GLU A 111 22.08 32.76 -21.84
C GLU A 111 23.34 33.31 -21.12
N ARG A 112 23.40 33.21 -19.79
CA ARG A 112 24.62 33.58 -19.04
C ARG A 112 25.82 32.71 -19.40
N ARG A 113 25.61 31.44 -19.75
CA ARG A 113 26.70 30.56 -20.20
C ARG A 113 27.17 30.90 -21.61
N THR A 114 26.28 31.28 -22.52
CA THR A 114 26.67 31.74 -23.86
C THR A 114 27.45 33.04 -23.80
N ASP A 115 27.03 33.99 -22.95
CA ASP A 115 27.74 35.26 -22.75
C ASP A 115 29.13 35.04 -22.14
N MET A 116 29.23 34.17 -21.12
CA MET A 116 30.51 33.76 -20.55
C MET A 116 31.40 33.03 -21.58
N ALA A 117 30.83 32.25 -22.48
CA ALA A 117 31.58 31.56 -23.53
C ALA A 117 32.11 32.54 -24.60
N VAL A 118 31.35 33.58 -24.94
CA VAL A 118 31.81 34.67 -25.82
C VAL A 118 32.93 35.45 -25.14
N LEU A 119 32.81 35.78 -23.84
CA LEU A 119 33.86 36.49 -23.09
C LEU A 119 35.16 35.68 -22.99
N LYS A 120 35.09 34.34 -22.82
CA LYS A 120 36.27 33.46 -22.78
C LYS A 120 37.03 33.36 -24.10
N LYS A 121 36.43 33.74 -25.25
CA LYS A 121 37.13 33.79 -26.54
C LYS A 121 38.20 34.89 -26.58
N TYR A 122 38.07 35.90 -25.73
CA TYR A 122 39.03 36.98 -25.60
C TYR A 122 39.94 36.72 -24.39
N PRO A 123 41.25 37.02 -24.45
CA PRO A 123 42.17 36.89 -23.32
C PRO A 123 41.93 38.01 -22.30
N LEU A 124 40.75 38.00 -21.68
CA LEU A 124 40.30 38.96 -20.68
C LEU A 124 40.60 38.38 -19.30
N GLN A 125 41.35 39.10 -18.46
CA GLN A 125 41.44 38.77 -17.04
C GLN A 125 40.40 39.60 -16.29
N ILE A 126 39.49 38.92 -15.61
CA ILE A 126 38.41 39.55 -14.85
C ILE A 126 38.74 39.39 -13.37
N LYS A 127 38.78 40.49 -12.63
CA LYS A 127 38.99 40.50 -11.18
C LYS A 127 37.86 41.27 -10.52
N ASP A 128 37.34 40.69 -9.43
CA ASP A 128 36.37 41.37 -8.58
C ASP A 128 37.13 42.08 -7.44
N TYR A 129 36.90 43.37 -7.26
CA TYR A 129 37.48 44.16 -6.18
C TYR A 129 36.44 45.14 -5.66
N ASP A 130 36.06 45.00 -4.37
CA ASP A 130 35.14 45.91 -3.69
C ASP A 130 33.78 46.07 -4.40
N GLY A 131 33.22 44.96 -4.91
CA GLY A 131 31.93 44.92 -5.60
C GLY A 131 31.95 45.51 -7.02
N LYS A 132 33.13 45.77 -7.58
CA LYS A 132 33.32 46.29 -8.94
C LYS A 132 34.11 45.31 -9.78
N THR A 133 33.57 44.99 -10.96
CA THR A 133 34.23 44.13 -11.94
C THR A 133 35.28 44.90 -12.73
N LEU A 134 36.55 44.54 -12.55
CA LEU A 134 37.68 45.07 -13.30
C LEU A 134 38.07 44.10 -14.40
N VAL A 135 38.21 44.59 -15.63
CA VAL A 135 38.59 43.77 -16.78
C VAL A 135 39.92 44.26 -17.34
N ARG A 136 40.85 43.33 -17.56
CA ARG A 136 42.13 43.58 -18.22
C ARG A 136 42.12 42.95 -19.60
N ILE A 137 42.25 43.78 -20.63
CA ILE A 137 42.32 43.37 -22.03
C ILE A 137 43.79 43.09 -22.38
N MET A 138 44.15 41.83 -22.63
CA MET A 138 45.50 41.49 -23.11
C MET A 138 45.52 41.48 -24.65
N THR A 139 45.62 42.65 -25.28
CA THR A 139 45.84 42.74 -26.73
C THR A 139 47.32 42.52 -27.08
N LYS A 140 47.61 41.81 -28.17
CA LYS A 140 48.97 41.71 -28.75
C LYS A 140 49.44 43.02 -29.42
N LYS A 141 48.59 44.04 -29.49
CA LYS A 141 48.86 45.38 -30.02
C LYS A 141 48.33 46.43 -29.03
N ASP A 142 49.12 47.47 -28.82
CA ASP A 142 48.84 48.54 -27.85
C ASP A 142 47.57 49.30 -28.26
N CYS A 143 46.47 49.09 -27.53
CA CYS A 143 45.23 49.83 -27.73
C CYS A 143 45.21 50.96 -26.68
N TYR A 144 45.64 52.14 -27.14
CA TYR A 144 45.70 53.44 -26.45
C TYR A 144 46.94 53.69 -25.58
N SER A 145 47.79 54.61 -26.07
CA SER A 145 48.89 55.25 -25.36
C SER A 145 48.42 56.63 -24.89
N PHE A 146 48.35 56.85 -23.57
CA PHE A 146 48.46 58.20 -23.01
C PHE A 146 49.87 58.35 -22.49
N GLU A 147 50.71 59.10 -23.20
CA GLU A 147 52.02 59.51 -22.70
C GLU A 147 51.87 60.63 -21.67
N PRO A 148 52.30 60.42 -20.42
CA PRO A 148 53.06 61.43 -19.72
C PRO A 148 54.54 61.06 -19.82
N ASN A 149 55.31 62.02 -20.34
CA ASN A 149 56.67 61.90 -20.90
C ASN A 149 57.79 61.25 -20.04
N ASN A 150 57.57 60.51 -18.95
CA ASN A 150 58.69 60.12 -18.06
C ASN A 150 58.57 58.78 -17.29
N VAL A 151 57.92 57.73 -17.80
CA VAL A 151 57.91 56.42 -17.10
C VAL A 151 58.29 55.26 -18.04
N LYS A 152 59.33 54.50 -17.66
CA LYS A 152 59.93 53.37 -18.41
C LYS A 152 59.29 52.00 -18.12
N GLU A 153 58.14 51.96 -17.47
CA GLU A 153 57.39 50.72 -17.23
C GLU A 153 56.05 50.76 -17.93
N LYS A 154 55.80 49.77 -18.79
CA LYS A 154 54.54 49.61 -19.51
C LYS A 154 53.46 49.16 -18.52
N THR A 155 52.70 50.11 -17.99
CA THR A 155 51.50 49.84 -17.16
C THR A 155 50.32 49.50 -18.06
N TYR A 156 49.84 48.25 -17.96
CA TYR A 156 48.57 47.84 -18.54
C TYR A 156 47.46 48.21 -17.56
N ASP A 157 46.76 49.30 -17.83
CA ASP A 157 45.70 49.81 -16.95
C ASP A 157 44.48 48.89 -16.93
N TRP A 158 43.92 48.71 -15.74
CA TRP A 158 42.66 48.01 -15.52
C TRP A 158 41.53 48.97 -15.88
N CYS A 159 40.67 48.60 -16.83
CA CYS A 159 39.50 49.40 -17.15
C CYS A 159 38.35 49.01 -16.21
N GLN A 160 37.82 50.01 -15.49
CA GLN A 160 36.58 49.86 -14.72
C GLN A 160 35.40 49.86 -15.69
N ILE A 161 34.59 48.81 -15.65
CA ILE A 161 33.29 48.81 -16.33
C ILE A 161 32.30 49.49 -15.38
N ASP A 162 31.81 50.67 -15.74
CA ASP A 162 30.71 51.34 -15.04
C ASP A 162 29.40 50.67 -15.48
N PRO A 163 28.63 50.03 -14.59
CA PRO A 163 27.39 49.36 -14.94
C PRO A 163 26.27 50.38 -15.20
N LYS A 164 26.34 51.12 -16.31
CA LYS A 164 25.21 51.92 -16.77
C LYS A 164 24.34 51.11 -17.73
N LYS A 165 23.21 50.68 -17.17
CA LYS A 165 21.91 50.34 -17.79
C LYS A 165 21.98 49.79 -19.21
N TYR A 166 21.90 48.47 -19.32
CA TYR A 166 20.98 47.81 -20.24
C TYR A 166 20.23 46.73 -19.48
#